data_AF-A0A093S213-F1
#
_entry.id   AF-A0A093S213-F1
#
_cell.length_a   1.000
_cell.length_b   1.000
_cell.length_c   1.000
_cell.angle_alpha   90.00
_cell.angle_beta   90.00
_cell.angle_gamma   90.00
#
_symmetry.space_group_name_H-M   'P 1'
#
loop_
_entity.id
_entity.type
_entity.pdbx_description
1 polymer ?
#
loop_
_entity_poly.entity_id
_entity_poly.type
_entity_poly.pdbx_seq_one_letter_code
_entity_poly.pdbx_strand_id
1 'polypeptide(L)'
;GIQMLSVQPDTKPKGCAGCNRKIKDRYLLKALDKYWHEDCLKCACCDCRLGEVGSTLYTKANLILCRRDYLRLFGVTGNCAACSKLIPAFEMVMRAKDNVYHLDCFACQLCNQRFCVGDKFFLKNNMILCQTDYEEGLMKEGYAPQVR
;
A
#
# COMPACT_ATOMS: atom_id res chain seq x y z
N GLY A 1 -2.37 18.54 2.81
CA GLY A 1 -1.31 17.90 3.60
C GLY A 1 -1.35 18.40 5.03
N ILE A 2 -0.60 17.74 5.92
CA ILE A 2 -0.38 18.15 7.31
C ILE A 2 0.88 19.01 7.34
N GLN A 3 0.79 20.19 7.95
CA GLN A 3 1.91 21.11 8.12
C GLN A 3 2.15 21.34 9.62
N MET A 4 3.39 21.21 10.05
CA MET A 4 3.80 21.60 11.41
C MET A 4 4.21 23.07 11.39
N LEU A 5 3.67 23.85 12.33
CA LEU A 5 3.93 25.29 12.46
C LEU A 5 4.40 25.59 13.87
N SER A 6 5.38 26.48 14.01
CA SER A 6 5.74 27.06 15.30
C SER A 6 4.72 28.13 15.71
N VAL A 7 4.34 28.13 16.98
CA VAL A 7 3.47 29.15 17.55
C VAL A 7 4.32 30.36 17.92
N GLN A 8 4.00 31.52 17.36
CA GLN A 8 4.67 32.76 17.72
C GLN A 8 4.01 33.43 18.92
N PRO A 9 4.79 33.98 19.88
CA PRO A 9 4.27 34.53 21.13
C PRO A 9 3.26 35.67 20.95
N ASP A 10 3.37 36.45 19.86
CA ASP A 10 2.51 37.62 19.60
C ASP A 10 1.23 37.28 18.82
N THR A 11 1.01 36.03 18.45
CA THR A 11 -0.16 35.62 17.65
C THR A 11 -1.33 35.17 18.51
N LYS A 12 -2.56 35.56 18.11
CA LYS A 12 -3.79 35.10 18.78
C LYS A 12 -3.82 33.56 18.86
N PRO A 13 -4.08 32.97 20.06
CA PRO A 13 -4.14 31.52 20.24
C PRO A 13 -5.14 30.87 19.29
N LYS A 14 -4.73 29.80 18.62
CA LYS A 14 -5.58 29.03 17.71
C LYS A 14 -6.39 27.98 18.47
N GLY A 15 -7.62 27.73 18.04
CA GLY A 15 -8.46 26.67 18.60
C GLY A 15 -8.16 25.32 17.92
N CYS A 16 -8.07 24.26 18.71
CA CYS A 16 -7.94 22.89 18.20
C CYS A 16 -9.30 22.36 17.75
N ALA A 17 -9.39 21.89 16.51
CA ALA A 17 -10.61 21.32 15.94
C ALA A 17 -11.00 19.95 16.52
N GLY A 18 -10.06 19.24 17.16
CA GLY A 18 -10.32 17.92 17.75
C GLY A 18 -10.89 17.98 19.17
N CYS A 19 -10.40 18.90 20.01
CA CYS A 19 -10.81 19.00 21.42
C CYS A 19 -11.44 20.34 21.81
N ASN A 20 -11.60 21.27 20.86
CA ASN A 20 -12.18 22.62 21.06
C ASN A 20 -11.46 23.52 22.08
N ARG A 21 -10.27 23.12 22.54
CA ARG A 21 -9.43 23.92 23.46
C ARG A 21 -8.43 24.78 22.68
N LYS A 22 -7.95 25.87 23.29
CA LYS A 22 -6.87 26.69 22.72
C LYS A 22 -5.56 25.92 22.72
N ILE A 23 -4.84 25.99 21.61
CA ILE A 23 -3.50 25.43 21.44
C ILE A 23 -2.50 26.38 22.08
N LYS A 24 -1.82 25.91 23.12
CA LYS A 24 -0.76 26.63 23.85
C LYS A 24 0.62 26.01 23.63
N ASP A 25 0.70 24.90 22.90
CA ASP A 25 1.92 24.18 22.62
C ASP A 25 2.86 25.00 21.72
N ARG A 26 4.15 24.69 21.78
CA ARG A 26 5.17 25.34 20.94
C ARG A 26 4.94 25.11 19.44
N TYR A 27 4.40 23.94 19.11
CA TYR A 27 4.11 23.53 17.75
C TYR A 27 2.64 23.16 17.63
N LEU A 28 2.08 23.38 16.44
CA LEU A 28 0.73 22.97 16.09
C LEU A 28 0.69 22.38 14.69
N LEU A 29 -0.36 21.61 14.41
CA LEU A 29 -0.60 21.05 13.08
C LEU A 29 -1.69 21.85 12.37
N LYS A 30 -1.44 22.19 11.11
CA LYS A 30 -2.45 22.72 10.18
C LYS A 30 -2.82 21.64 9.16
N ALA A 31 -4.10 21.30 9.11
CA ALA A 31 -4.64 20.35 8.14
C ALA A 31 -6.15 20.58 7.98
N LEU A 32 -6.69 20.32 6.78
CA LEU A 32 -8.12 20.52 6.45
C LEU A 32 -8.61 21.94 6.81
N ASP A 33 -7.77 22.95 6.53
CA ASP A 33 -7.99 24.37 6.88
C ASP A 33 -8.29 24.64 8.36
N LYS A 34 -7.90 23.70 9.24
CA LYS A 34 -8.08 23.77 10.68
C LYS A 34 -6.75 23.57 11.40
N TYR A 35 -6.73 23.94 12.68
CA TYR A 35 -5.59 23.78 13.57
C TYR A 35 -5.85 22.66 14.57
N TRP A 36 -4.78 21.95 14.93
CA TRP A 36 -4.86 20.75 15.77
C TRP A 36 -3.66 20.69 16.71
N HIS A 37 -3.88 20.17 17.92
CA HIS A 37 -2.77 19.60 18.70
C HIS A 37 -2.23 18.35 18.00
N GLU A 38 -0.97 18.03 18.25
CA GLU A 38 -0.35 16.79 17.75
C GLU A 38 -1.13 15.54 18.17
N ASP A 39 -1.58 15.48 19.42
CA ASP A 39 -2.36 14.36 19.95
C ASP A 39 -3.84 14.36 19.51
N CYS A 40 -4.33 15.44 18.92
CA CYS A 40 -5.73 15.56 18.50
C CYS A 40 -5.95 15.18 17.03
N LEU A 41 -4.94 15.31 16.17
CA LEU A 41 -5.05 14.91 14.77
C LEU A 41 -4.70 13.43 14.59
N LYS A 42 -5.71 12.58 14.80
CA LYS A 42 -5.56 11.12 14.81
C LYS A 42 -6.39 10.41 13.74
N CYS A 43 -5.96 9.22 13.35
CA CYS A 43 -6.76 8.33 12.52
C CYS A 43 -8.00 7.87 13.29
N ALA A 44 -9.18 8.03 12.70
CA ALA A 44 -10.45 7.60 13.32
C ALA A 44 -10.59 6.09 13.52
N CYS A 45 -9.72 5.26 12.90
CA CYS A 45 -9.80 3.80 13.00
C CYS A 45 -8.73 3.16 13.88
N CYS A 46 -7.53 3.73 13.95
CA CYS A 46 -6.41 3.13 14.68
C CYS A 46 -5.75 4.08 15.68
N ASP A 47 -6.30 5.28 15.85
CA ASP A 47 -5.83 6.32 16.78
C ASP A 47 -4.37 6.78 16.58
N CYS A 48 -3.69 6.36 15.52
CA CYS A 48 -2.33 6.83 15.25
C CYS A 48 -2.32 8.34 14.99
N ARG A 49 -1.28 9.03 15.49
CA ARG A 49 -1.07 10.46 15.28
C ARG A 49 -0.64 10.70 13.84
N LEU A 50 -1.50 11.37 13.07
CA LEU A 50 -1.30 11.48 11.64
C LEU A 50 -0.09 12.35 11.28
N GLY A 51 0.24 13.33 12.12
CA GLY A 51 1.43 14.16 11.95
C GLY A 51 2.76 13.41 12.13
N GLU A 52 2.76 12.27 12.85
CA GLU A 52 3.95 11.43 13.02
C GLU A 52 4.10 10.39 11.90
N VAL A 53 2.98 9.85 11.42
CA VAL A 53 2.96 8.79 10.38
C VAL A 53 3.30 9.35 9.00
N GLY A 54 3.07 10.65 8.77
CA GLY A 54 3.51 11.33 7.55
C GLY A 54 2.86 12.70 7.35
N SER A 55 3.09 13.30 6.18
CA SER A 55 2.54 14.62 5.84
C SER A 55 1.17 14.55 5.12
N THR A 56 0.60 13.36 4.97
CA THR A 56 -0.67 13.13 4.26
C THR A 56 -1.72 12.51 5.17
N LEU A 57 -2.95 12.98 5.04
CA LEU A 57 -4.14 12.34 5.61
C LEU A 57 -5.18 12.17 4.51
N TYR A 58 -6.15 11.30 4.77
CA TYR A 58 -7.24 11.00 3.84
C TYR A 58 -8.56 11.32 4.53
N THR A 59 -9.52 11.84 3.76
CA THR A 59 -10.88 12.09 4.26
C THR A 59 -11.90 11.40 3.38
N LYS A 60 -12.82 10.65 4.00
CA LYS A 60 -13.95 9.99 3.33
C LYS A 60 -15.00 9.60 4.36
N ALA A 61 -16.27 9.70 4.02
CA ALA A 61 -17.40 9.41 4.92
C ALA A 61 -17.29 10.13 6.29
N ASN A 62 -16.87 11.40 6.28
CA ASN A 62 -16.62 12.21 7.49
C ASN A 62 -15.55 11.67 8.44
N LEU A 63 -14.72 10.73 8.01
CA LEU A 63 -13.59 10.20 8.78
C LEU A 63 -12.28 10.84 8.32
N ILE A 64 -11.37 11.09 9.28
CA ILE A 64 -9.97 11.42 9.01
C ILE A 64 -9.15 10.14 9.22
N LEU A 65 -8.45 9.67 8.19
CA LEU A 65 -7.81 8.36 8.18
C LEU A 65 -6.34 8.43 7.80
N CYS A 66 -5.56 7.49 8.33
CA CYS A 66 -4.22 7.21 7.83
C CYS A 66 -4.31 6.50 6.46
N ARG A 67 -3.21 6.50 5.70
CA ARG A 67 -3.15 5.83 4.38
C ARG A 67 -3.58 4.36 4.46
N ARG A 68 -3.09 3.63 5.46
CA ARG A 68 -3.37 2.20 5.65
C ARG A 68 -4.85 1.93 5.84
N ASP A 69 -5.51 2.64 6.76
CA ASP A 69 -6.94 2.47 7.03
C ASP A 69 -7.82 2.99 5.90
N TYR A 70 -7.42 4.07 5.23
CA TYR A 70 -8.11 4.52 4.04
C TYR A 70 -8.12 3.44 2.95
N LEU A 71 -6.96 2.84 2.66
CA LEU A 71 -6.88 1.74 1.69
C LEU A 71 -7.64 0.50 2.17
N ARG A 72 -7.55 0.15 3.46
CA ARG A 72 -8.29 -0.97 4.04
C ARG A 72 -9.81 -0.85 3.90
N LEU A 73 -10.35 0.36 4.08
CA LEU A 73 -11.80 0.59 4.05
C LEU A 73 -12.32 0.94 2.66
N PHE A 74 -11.52 1.63 1.85
CA PHE A 74 -11.99 2.27 0.62
C PHE A 74 -11.10 2.03 -0.60
N GLY A 75 -9.99 1.31 -0.44
CA GLY A 75 -9.11 0.96 -1.53
C GLY A 75 -9.69 -0.17 -2.38
N VAL A 76 -9.24 -0.25 -3.63
CA VAL A 76 -9.64 -1.31 -4.56
C VAL A 76 -8.85 -2.58 -4.23
N THR A 77 -9.57 -3.66 -3.91
CA THR A 77 -8.98 -4.99 -3.73
C THR A 77 -8.78 -5.69 -5.07
N GLY A 78 -7.87 -6.65 -5.13
CA GLY A 78 -7.66 -7.50 -6.30
C GLY A 78 -7.66 -8.98 -5.94
N ASN A 79 -7.48 -9.86 -6.92
CA ASN A 79 -7.27 -11.29 -6.71
C ASN A 79 -5.88 -11.69 -7.19
N CYS A 80 -5.17 -12.49 -6.39
CA CYS A 80 -3.87 -13.00 -6.80
C CYS A 80 -4.02 -13.99 -7.96
N ALA A 81 -3.30 -13.77 -9.05
CA ALA A 81 -3.38 -14.63 -10.23
C ALA A 81 -2.80 -16.05 -10.01
N ALA A 82 -1.98 -16.26 -8.97
CA ALA A 82 -1.42 -17.57 -8.64
C ALA A 82 -2.30 -18.38 -7.66
N CYS A 83 -2.81 -17.76 -6.59
CA CYS A 83 -3.58 -18.48 -5.56
C CYS A 83 -5.10 -18.20 -5.59
N SER A 84 -5.55 -17.30 -6.46
CA SER A 84 -6.94 -16.83 -6.60
C SER A 84 -7.55 -16.15 -5.36
N LYS A 85 -6.82 -16.05 -4.25
CA LYS A 85 -7.28 -15.39 -3.03
C LYS A 85 -7.29 -13.87 -3.17
N LEU A 86 -8.13 -13.23 -2.36
CA LEU A 86 -8.24 -11.77 -2.28
C LEU A 86 -6.91 -11.16 -1.81
N ILE A 87 -6.53 -10.06 -2.45
CA ILE A 87 -5.47 -9.15 -2.02
C ILE A 87 -6.14 -7.88 -1.48
N PRO A 88 -6.01 -7.59 -0.17
CA PRO A 88 -6.45 -6.33 0.41
C PRO A 88 -5.72 -5.13 -0.23
N ALA A 89 -6.42 -4.00 -0.39
CA ALA A 89 -5.89 -2.84 -1.10
C ALA A 89 -4.69 -2.15 -0.43
N PHE A 90 -4.42 -2.46 0.84
CA PHE A 90 -3.26 -1.95 1.59
C PHE A 90 -2.05 -2.90 1.52
N GLU A 91 -2.21 -4.11 0.99
CA GLU A 91 -1.14 -5.10 0.91
C GLU A 91 -0.16 -4.73 -0.21
N MET A 92 1.13 -4.97 0.02
CA MET A 92 2.14 -4.86 -1.03
C MET A 92 2.02 -6.05 -1.99
N VAL A 93 2.15 -5.78 -3.28
CA VAL A 93 1.95 -6.78 -4.34
C VAL A 93 3.04 -6.71 -5.39
N MET A 94 3.27 -7.84 -6.04
CA MET A 94 4.00 -7.90 -7.30
C MET A 94 3.04 -7.73 -8.47
N ARG A 95 3.48 -7.04 -9.52
CA ARG A 95 2.71 -6.85 -10.76
C ARG A 95 3.52 -7.37 -11.94
N ALA A 96 2.89 -8.18 -12.78
CA ALA A 96 3.47 -8.64 -14.04
C ALA A 96 2.39 -8.58 -15.13
N LYS A 97 2.59 -7.71 -16.12
CA LYS A 97 1.56 -7.31 -17.09
C LYS A 97 0.27 -6.89 -16.35
N ASP A 98 -0.86 -7.51 -16.67
CA ASP A 98 -2.16 -7.22 -16.08
C ASP A 98 -2.45 -8.00 -14.78
N ASN A 99 -1.54 -8.90 -14.38
CA ASN A 99 -1.73 -9.76 -13.22
C ASN A 99 -1.11 -9.15 -11.95
N VAL A 100 -1.76 -9.42 -10.82
CA VAL A 100 -1.30 -9.07 -9.48
C VAL A 100 -1.05 -10.33 -8.66
N TYR A 101 -0.03 -10.29 -7.80
CA TYR A 101 0.37 -11.43 -6.99
C TYR A 101 0.69 -10.98 -5.56
N HIS A 102 0.35 -11.79 -4.56
CA HIS A 102 0.95 -11.67 -3.23
C HIS A 102 2.47 -11.79 -3.35
N LEU A 103 3.22 -11.13 -2.46
CA LEU A 103 4.68 -11.25 -2.46
C LEU A 103 5.14 -12.71 -2.36
N ASP A 104 4.49 -13.49 -1.49
CA ASP A 104 4.79 -14.92 -1.32
C ASP A 104 4.32 -15.81 -2.48
N CYS A 105 3.39 -15.34 -3.30
CA CYS A 105 2.90 -16.06 -4.47
C CYS A 105 3.67 -15.73 -5.76
N PHE A 106 4.58 -14.74 -5.72
CA PHE A 106 5.43 -14.39 -6.86
C PHE A 106 6.66 -15.30 -6.90
N ALA A 107 6.44 -16.54 -7.34
CA ALA A 107 7.44 -17.60 -7.46
C ALA A 107 7.19 -18.41 -8.73
N CYS A 108 8.18 -19.19 -9.17
CA CYS A 108 7.97 -20.12 -10.29
C CYS A 108 6.86 -21.11 -9.93
N GLN A 109 5.84 -21.24 -10.78
CA GLN A 109 4.70 -22.12 -10.50
C GLN A 109 4.96 -23.61 -10.82
N LEU A 110 6.14 -23.95 -11.33
CA LEU A 110 6.58 -25.33 -11.53
C LEU A 110 7.49 -25.81 -10.40
N CYS A 111 8.59 -25.11 -10.12
CA CYS A 111 9.54 -25.51 -9.09
C CYS A 111 9.37 -24.80 -7.73
N ASN A 112 8.45 -23.85 -7.58
CA ASN A 112 8.25 -23.00 -6.39
C ASN A 112 9.47 -22.15 -5.99
N GLN A 113 10.45 -21.98 -6.87
CA GLN A 113 11.59 -21.10 -6.63
C GLN A 113 11.12 -19.64 -6.50
N ARG A 114 11.49 -19.00 -5.40
CA ARG A 114 11.28 -17.56 -5.17
C ARG A 114 12.29 -16.75 -5.98
N PHE A 115 11.84 -15.61 -6.50
CA PHE A 115 12.71 -14.68 -7.24
C PHE A 115 13.37 -13.66 -6.32
N CYS A 116 14.64 -13.41 -6.56
CA CYS A 116 15.39 -12.30 -6.00
C CYS A 116 15.39 -11.09 -6.93
N VAL A 117 15.74 -9.92 -6.40
CA VAL A 117 15.91 -8.71 -7.21
C VAL A 117 17.02 -8.96 -8.25
N GLY A 118 16.68 -8.76 -9.52
CA GLY A 118 17.58 -9.00 -10.66
C GLY A 118 17.35 -10.32 -11.38
N ASP A 119 16.58 -11.25 -10.80
CA ASP A 119 16.25 -12.52 -11.46
C ASP A 119 15.35 -12.29 -12.68
N LYS A 120 15.59 -13.07 -13.73
CA LYS A 120 14.69 -13.14 -14.88
C LYS A 120 13.54 -14.09 -14.57
N PHE A 121 12.35 -13.66 -14.96
CA PHE A 121 11.15 -14.50 -14.94
C PHE A 121 10.42 -14.36 -16.27
N PHE A 122 9.61 -15.37 -16.59
CA PHE A 122 8.83 -15.43 -17.82
C PHE A 122 7.35 -15.64 -17.48
N LEU A 123 6.46 -15.02 -18.24
CA LEU A 123 5.02 -15.17 -18.09
C LEU A 123 4.44 -15.88 -19.33
N LYS A 124 4.05 -17.15 -19.17
CA LYS A 124 3.49 -18.00 -20.24
C LYS A 124 2.15 -18.57 -19.80
N ASN A 125 1.08 -18.36 -20.57
CA ASN A 125 -0.28 -18.83 -20.24
C ASN A 125 -0.72 -18.45 -18.81
N ASN A 126 -0.45 -17.20 -18.41
CA ASN A 126 -0.66 -16.69 -17.05
C ASN A 126 0.18 -17.37 -15.93
N MET A 127 1.08 -18.28 -16.27
CA MET A 127 2.01 -18.89 -15.32
C MET A 127 3.33 -18.14 -15.26
N ILE A 128 3.80 -17.83 -14.06
CA ILE A 128 5.14 -17.29 -13.84
C ILE A 128 6.12 -18.45 -13.75
N LEU A 129 7.18 -18.39 -14.55
CA LEU A 129 8.22 -19.41 -14.65
C LEU A 129 9.60 -18.80 -14.43
N CYS A 130 10.50 -19.55 -13.78
CA CYS A 130 11.91 -19.20 -13.77
C CYS A 130 12.54 -19.47 -15.14
N GLN A 131 13.76 -18.96 -15.36
CA GLN A 131 14.45 -19.13 -16.63
C GLN A 131 14.62 -20.61 -17.02
N THR A 132 15.07 -21.44 -16.08
CA THR A 132 15.29 -22.88 -16.31
C THR A 132 14.01 -23.58 -16.74
N ASP A 133 12.94 -23.46 -15.97
CA ASP A 133 11.66 -24.12 -16.26
C ASP A 133 11.02 -23.61 -17.56
N TYR A 134 11.21 -22.34 -17.89
CA TYR A 134 10.74 -21.77 -19.14
C TYR A 134 11.47 -22.37 -20.35
N GLU A 135 12.81 -22.44 -20.29
CA GLU A 135 13.65 -23.00 -21.35
C GLU A 135 13.40 -24.50 -21.53
N GLU A 136 13.30 -25.27 -20.45
CA GLU A 136 12.95 -26.71 -20.50
C GLU A 136 11.57 -26.97 -21.12
N GLY A 137 10.58 -26.12 -20.79
CA GLY A 137 9.25 -26.20 -21.36
C GLY A 137 9.23 -25.99 -22.88
N LEU A 138 10.05 -25.04 -23.39
CA LEU A 138 10.20 -24.80 -24.83
C LEU A 138 10.83 -25.99 -25.56
N MET A 139 11.80 -26.67 -24.93
CA MET A 139 12.43 -27.86 -25.52
C MET A 139 11.45 -29.04 -25.64
N LYS A 140 10.51 -29.18 -24.69
CA LYS A 140 9.48 -30.23 -24.71
C LYS A 140 8.39 -29.98 -25.76
N GLU A 141 8.00 -28.73 -25.98
CA GLU A 141 7.02 -28.36 -27.03
C GLU A 141 7.59 -28.50 -28.45
N GLY A 142 8.92 -28.54 -28.61
CA GLY A 142 9.60 -28.80 -29.88
C GLY A 142 9.71 -30.29 -30.26
N TYR A 143 9.30 -31.23 -29.39
CA TYR A 143 9.39 -32.66 -29.62
C TYR A 143 8.02 -33.34 -29.52
N ALA A 144 7.10 -32.98 -30.41
CA ALA A 144 6.01 -33.89 -30.76
C ALA A 144 6.55 -34.87 -31.81
N PRO A 145 6.87 -36.15 -31.47
CA PRO A 145 7.05 -37.14 -32.52
C PRO A 145 5.68 -37.30 -33.18
N GLN A 146 5.61 -36.94 -34.47
CA GLN A 146 4.49 -37.36 -35.31
C GLN A 146 4.55 -38.89 -35.36
N VAL A 147 3.71 -39.54 -34.55
CA VAL A 147 3.44 -40.96 -34.67
C VAL A 147 2.67 -41.13 -35.99
N ARG A 148 3.36 -41.64 -37.00
CA ARG A 148 2.74 -42.26 -38.18
C ARG A 148 2.34 -43.69 -37.84
#